data_AF-A0A953PP79-F1
#
_entry.id   AF-A0A953PP79-F1
#
_cell.length_a   1.000
_cell.length_b   1.000
_cell.length_c   1.000
_cell.angle_alpha   90.00
_cell.angle_beta   90.00
_cell.angle_gamma   90.00
#
_symmetry.space_group_name_H-M   'P 1'
#
loop_
_entity.id
_entity.type
_entity.pdbx_description
1 polymer ?
#
loop_
_entity_poly.entity_id
_entity_poly.type
_entity_poly.pdbx_seq_one_letter_code
_entity_poly.pdbx_strand_id
1 'polypeptide(L)'
;MRPLAFALSIAVPVAGLFAQPMAMPIDVSKLIVGAPATVTELDLGTLKGELRQVGWSSDDTQLYVQTADGDPQSPKLRHYTVPRAGGVPAAVDAQPDWAHVYWTNKSDRTAPGVPALVIDVEQKLETVKIGTGSAGAIDSNRSDPTGVSPGNIDRESQRQKQNVVRFNLLGQAVSEFVNERPIPGLMFGWGPRGTGVIAYTDRDGRLMLLDQEQHKRIIPGVKQALLPAWSTDASRLAWVQKSGRKKFTLLVAGVSKS
;
A
#
# COMPACT_ATOMS: atom_id res chain seq x y z
N MET A 1 -29.06 -11.18 58.68
CA MET A 1 -28.57 -11.83 57.44
C MET A 1 -27.96 -10.73 56.55
N ARG A 2 -26.63 -10.74 56.35
CA ARG A 2 -25.89 -9.79 55.49
C ARG A 2 -25.38 -10.57 54.27
N PRO A 3 -25.52 -10.07 53.02
CA PRO A 3 -24.93 -10.72 51.87
C PRO A 3 -23.45 -10.34 51.76
N LEU A 4 -22.59 -11.35 51.64
CA LEU A 4 -21.19 -11.18 51.23
C LEU A 4 -21.14 -10.96 49.71
N ALA A 5 -20.60 -9.82 49.30
CA ALA A 5 -20.25 -9.55 47.91
C ALA A 5 -18.87 -10.15 47.61
N PHE A 6 -18.80 -11.12 46.70
CA PHE A 6 -17.55 -11.60 46.13
C PHE A 6 -17.13 -10.68 44.99
N ALA A 7 -16.05 -9.94 45.18
CA ALA A 7 -15.38 -9.20 44.11
C ALA A 7 -14.46 -10.16 43.34
N LEU A 8 -14.85 -10.51 42.12
CA LEU A 8 -14.03 -11.30 41.20
C LEU A 8 -13.06 -10.35 40.47
N SER A 9 -11.82 -10.27 40.94
CA SER A 9 -10.75 -9.57 40.21
C SER A 9 -10.31 -10.40 39.01
N ILE A 10 -10.70 -9.98 37.81
CA ILE A 10 -10.19 -10.53 36.56
C ILE A 10 -8.84 -9.87 36.28
N ALA A 11 -7.76 -10.60 36.54
CA ALA A 11 -6.42 -10.18 36.13
C ALA A 11 -6.31 -10.32 34.61
N VAL A 12 -6.26 -9.19 33.90
CA VAL A 12 -5.92 -9.18 32.46
C VAL A 12 -4.42 -9.42 32.36
N PRO A 13 -3.95 -10.50 31.70
CA PRO A 13 -2.53 -10.67 31.45
C PRO A 13 -2.08 -9.55 30.50
N VAL A 14 -1.15 -8.72 30.97
CA VAL A 14 -0.39 -7.81 30.12
C VAL A 14 0.39 -8.69 29.15
N ALA A 15 -0.16 -8.87 27.95
CA ALA A 15 0.47 -9.62 26.88
C ALA A 15 1.85 -9.01 26.63
N GLY A 16 2.89 -9.81 26.85
CA GLY A 16 4.27 -9.40 26.68
C GLY A 16 4.47 -8.84 25.28
N LEU A 17 5.19 -7.72 25.22
CA LEU A 17 5.94 -7.31 24.03
C LEU A 17 6.91 -8.45 23.70
N PHE A 18 6.44 -9.47 22.98
CA PHE A 18 7.29 -10.54 22.50
C PHE A 18 8.34 -9.90 21.61
N ALA A 19 9.59 -9.95 22.05
CA ALA A 19 10.75 -9.66 21.24
C ALA A 19 10.70 -10.62 20.04
N GLN A 20 10.20 -10.14 18.90
CA GLN A 20 10.19 -10.93 17.69
C GLN A 20 11.66 -11.23 17.34
N PRO A 21 12.01 -12.51 17.09
CA PRO A 21 13.36 -12.86 16.68
C PRO A 21 13.72 -12.05 15.43
N MET A 22 14.95 -11.53 15.37
CA MET A 22 15.41 -10.85 14.16
C MET A 22 15.41 -11.86 13.02
N ALA A 23 14.60 -11.60 12.00
CA ALA A 23 14.65 -12.40 10.79
C ALA A 23 16.00 -12.14 10.09
N MET A 24 16.53 -13.18 9.45
CA MET A 24 17.74 -13.05 8.64
C MET A 24 17.45 -12.15 7.42
N PRO A 25 18.45 -11.41 6.93
CA PRO A 25 18.34 -10.69 5.68
C PRO A 25 17.83 -11.58 4.55
N ILE A 26 16.89 -11.05 3.77
CA ILE A 26 16.32 -11.75 2.62
C ILE A 26 17.06 -11.31 1.35
N ASP A 27 17.55 -12.29 0.61
CA ASP A 27 18.11 -12.12 -0.73
C ASP A 27 16.99 -12.28 -1.76
N VAL A 28 16.57 -11.16 -2.36
CA VAL A 28 15.46 -11.10 -3.33
C VAL A 28 15.76 -11.89 -4.60
N SER A 29 17.04 -12.07 -4.96
CA SER A 29 17.43 -12.86 -6.14
C SER A 29 17.07 -14.35 -5.99
N LYS A 30 16.99 -14.83 -4.74
CA LYS A 30 16.67 -16.22 -4.37
C LYS A 30 15.22 -16.43 -3.97
N LEU A 31 14.37 -15.40 -4.03
CA LEU A 31 12.97 -15.58 -3.69
C LEU A 31 12.20 -16.25 -4.83
N ILE A 32 11.19 -17.05 -4.49
CA ILE A 32 10.18 -17.53 -5.40
C ILE A 32 8.85 -16.98 -4.88
N VAL A 33 8.16 -16.22 -5.73
CA VAL A 33 6.79 -15.77 -5.46
C VAL A 33 5.86 -16.69 -6.23
N GLY A 34 5.01 -17.42 -5.50
CA GLY A 34 4.03 -18.32 -6.07
C GLY A 34 2.91 -17.60 -6.81
N ALA A 35 2.01 -18.38 -7.42
CA ALA A 35 0.82 -17.82 -8.06
C ALA A 35 -0.07 -17.09 -7.03
N PRO A 36 -0.59 -15.89 -7.35
CA PRO A 36 -1.48 -15.18 -6.46
C PRO A 36 -2.83 -15.90 -6.31
N ALA A 37 -3.27 -16.05 -5.07
CA ALA A 37 -4.62 -16.47 -4.73
C ALA A 37 -5.48 -15.23 -4.43
N THR A 38 -6.70 -15.21 -4.96
CA THR A 38 -7.71 -14.21 -4.59
C THR A 38 -8.23 -14.50 -3.19
N VAL A 39 -8.12 -13.52 -2.30
CA VAL A 39 -8.74 -13.57 -0.97
C VAL A 39 -10.19 -13.07 -1.06
N THR A 40 -10.39 -11.86 -1.60
CA THR A 40 -11.73 -11.27 -1.75
C THR A 40 -11.74 -10.10 -2.73
N GLU A 41 -12.93 -9.71 -3.18
CA GLU A 41 -13.16 -8.44 -3.89
C GLU A 41 -13.53 -7.35 -2.88
N LEU A 42 -12.86 -6.21 -2.96
CA LEU A 42 -13.12 -5.00 -2.20
C LEU A 42 -13.91 -4.03 -3.10
N ASP A 43 -15.24 -3.99 -2.92
CA ASP A 43 -16.10 -3.02 -3.57
C ASP A 43 -16.20 -1.74 -2.71
N LEU A 44 -15.52 -0.68 -3.14
CA LEU A 44 -15.50 0.62 -2.47
C LEU A 44 -16.84 1.38 -2.58
N GLY A 45 -17.76 0.95 -3.45
CA GLY A 45 -19.15 1.40 -3.43
C GLY A 45 -19.90 0.92 -2.18
N THR A 46 -19.58 -0.29 -1.72
CA THR A 46 -20.12 -0.94 -0.52
C THR A 46 -19.34 -0.53 0.73
N LEU A 47 -18.00 -0.65 0.70
CA LEU A 47 -17.12 -0.32 1.83
C LEU A 47 -17.03 1.19 2.10
N LYS A 48 -17.37 2.02 1.11
CA LYS A 48 -17.27 3.49 1.08
C LYS A 48 -15.83 4.02 1.23
N GLY A 49 -15.54 5.09 0.50
CA GLY A 49 -14.25 5.78 0.56
C GLY A 49 -13.15 5.15 -0.29
N GLU A 50 -11.92 5.55 -0.01
CA GLU A 50 -10.69 5.11 -0.68
C GLU A 50 -9.90 4.16 0.20
N LEU A 51 -9.19 3.19 -0.40
CA LEU A 51 -8.31 2.30 0.35
C LEU A 51 -7.13 3.06 0.94
N ARG A 52 -6.84 2.82 2.22
CA ARG A 52 -5.75 3.49 2.95
C ARG A 52 -4.75 2.53 3.56
N GLN A 53 -5.20 1.40 4.09
CA GLN A 53 -4.32 0.46 4.78
C GLN A 53 -4.69 -0.99 4.44
N VAL A 54 -3.64 -1.82 4.33
CA VAL A 54 -3.71 -3.28 4.38
C VAL A 54 -2.58 -3.76 5.28
N GLY A 55 -2.91 -4.66 6.22
CA GLY A 55 -1.93 -5.27 7.11
C GLY A 55 -2.33 -6.65 7.60
N TRP A 56 -1.35 -7.41 8.07
CA TRP A 56 -1.54 -8.77 8.55
C TRP A 56 -1.79 -8.82 10.04
N SER A 57 -2.66 -9.73 10.47
CA SER A 57 -2.69 -10.17 11.86
C SER A 57 -1.40 -10.91 12.22
N SER A 58 -1.02 -10.89 13.49
CA SER A 58 0.23 -11.49 13.96
C SER A 58 0.31 -13.00 13.75
N ASP A 59 -0.85 -13.66 13.67
CA ASP A 59 -1.03 -15.10 13.47
C ASP A 59 -1.25 -15.50 12.00
N ASP A 60 -1.14 -14.55 11.05
CA ASP A 60 -1.32 -14.77 9.60
C ASP A 60 -2.73 -15.31 9.21
N THR A 61 -3.73 -15.19 10.09
CA THR A 61 -5.09 -15.71 9.81
C THR A 61 -6.00 -14.68 9.15
N GLN A 62 -5.71 -13.38 9.30
CA GLN A 62 -6.57 -12.29 8.86
C GLN A 62 -5.76 -11.13 8.28
N LEU A 63 -6.42 -10.37 7.41
CA LEU A 63 -5.94 -9.09 6.90
C LEU A 63 -6.85 -7.98 7.42
N TYR A 64 -6.24 -6.91 7.94
CA TYR A 64 -6.91 -5.65 8.21
C TYR A 64 -6.98 -4.82 6.93
N VAL A 65 -8.13 -4.19 6.69
CA VAL A 65 -8.34 -3.23 5.60
C VAL A 65 -8.94 -1.96 6.19
N GLN A 66 -8.39 -0.80 5.80
CA GLN A 66 -8.96 0.50 6.15
C GLN A 66 -9.38 1.26 4.90
N THR A 67 -10.55 1.87 4.93
CA THR A 67 -10.96 2.89 3.97
C THR A 67 -11.16 4.26 4.62
N ALA A 68 -11.07 5.32 3.83
CA ALA A 68 -11.32 6.70 4.25
C ALA A 68 -12.34 7.36 3.33
N ASP A 69 -13.41 7.91 3.90
CA ASP A 69 -14.53 8.56 3.21
C ASP A 69 -14.72 9.99 3.71
N GLY A 70 -15.33 10.87 2.91
CA GLY A 70 -15.61 12.26 3.28
C GLY A 70 -14.46 13.23 3.01
N ASP A 71 -14.32 14.25 3.87
CA ASP A 71 -13.38 15.35 3.71
C ASP A 71 -11.92 14.87 3.87
N PRO A 72 -11.02 15.13 2.90
CA PRO A 72 -9.60 14.81 3.01
C PRO A 72 -8.89 15.37 4.25
N GLN A 73 -9.36 16.47 4.84
CA GLN A 73 -8.81 17.06 6.07
C GLN A 73 -9.27 16.32 7.33
N SER A 74 -10.45 15.71 7.29
CA SER A 74 -11.08 15.02 8.42
C SER A 74 -11.78 13.72 7.96
N PRO A 75 -11.05 12.77 7.37
CA PRO A 75 -11.68 11.62 6.75
C PRO A 75 -12.32 10.71 7.80
N LYS A 76 -13.53 10.23 7.50
CA LYS A 76 -14.17 9.16 8.26
C LYS A 76 -13.50 7.84 7.91
N LEU A 77 -12.73 7.31 8.86
CA LEU A 77 -12.09 6.01 8.73
C LEU A 77 -13.10 4.88 8.96
N ARG A 78 -12.96 3.81 8.18
CA ARG A 78 -13.74 2.59 8.30
C ARG A 78 -12.80 1.41 8.36
N HIS A 79 -13.10 0.47 9.24
CA HIS A 79 -12.21 -0.60 9.62
C HIS A 79 -12.83 -1.94 9.29
N TYR A 80 -12.06 -2.82 8.67
CA TYR A 80 -12.51 -4.14 8.27
C TYR A 80 -11.45 -5.20 8.56
N THR A 81 -11.89 -6.41 8.84
CA THR A 81 -11.07 -7.61 8.88
C THR A 81 -11.53 -8.59 7.80
N VAL A 82 -10.57 -9.21 7.12
CA VAL A 82 -10.81 -10.19 6.05
C VAL A 82 -10.08 -11.47 6.43
N PRO A 83 -10.76 -12.62 6.57
CA PRO A 83 -10.07 -13.90 6.75
C PRO A 83 -9.14 -14.17 5.57
N ARG A 84 -7.91 -14.63 5.82
CA ARG A 84 -6.95 -14.97 4.75
C ARG A 84 -7.50 -16.07 3.84
N ALA A 85 -8.29 -17.00 4.40
CA ALA A 85 -8.98 -18.04 3.64
C ALA A 85 -10.02 -17.50 2.64
N GLY A 86 -10.30 -16.20 2.69
CA GLY A 86 -11.31 -15.52 1.88
C GLY A 86 -12.62 -15.31 2.62
N GLY A 87 -13.54 -14.62 1.96
CA GLY A 87 -14.85 -14.26 2.51
C GLY A 87 -15.17 -12.78 2.38
N VAL A 88 -16.30 -12.37 2.97
CA VAL A 88 -16.74 -10.98 2.97
C VAL A 88 -15.97 -10.20 4.05
N PRO A 89 -15.45 -9.00 3.75
CA PRO A 89 -14.88 -8.13 4.78
C PRO A 89 -15.88 -7.87 5.91
N ALA A 90 -15.48 -8.18 7.14
CA ALA A 90 -16.27 -7.92 8.34
C ALA A 90 -15.90 -6.54 8.89
N ALA A 91 -16.90 -5.68 9.13
CA ALA A 91 -16.66 -4.39 9.76
C ALA A 91 -16.28 -4.57 11.23
N VAL A 92 -15.37 -3.74 11.71
CA VAL A 92 -15.00 -3.63 13.12
C VAL A 92 -15.11 -2.18 13.57
N ASP A 93 -15.39 -1.95 14.85
CA ASP A 93 -15.69 -0.60 15.36
C ASP A 93 -14.46 0.31 15.37
N ALA A 94 -13.26 -0.26 15.53
CA ALA A 94 -12.01 0.46 15.59
C ALA A 94 -10.86 -0.35 14.96
N GLN A 95 -9.76 0.33 14.66
CA GLN A 95 -8.52 -0.33 14.25
C GLN A 95 -8.01 -1.24 15.37
N PRO A 96 -7.78 -2.55 15.11
CA PRO A 96 -7.15 -3.43 16.09
C PRO A 96 -5.71 -2.99 16.41
N ASP A 97 -5.26 -3.16 17.66
CA ASP A 97 -3.92 -2.76 18.10
C ASP A 97 -2.81 -3.38 17.25
N TRP A 98 -2.95 -4.66 16.89
CA TRP A 98 -1.99 -5.36 16.03
C TRP A 98 -1.90 -4.73 14.64
N ALA A 99 -3.00 -4.20 14.11
CA ALA A 99 -3.03 -3.57 12.80
C ALA A 99 -2.33 -2.20 12.84
N HIS A 100 -2.48 -1.47 13.95
CA HIS A 100 -1.75 -0.23 14.18
C HIS A 100 -0.24 -0.48 14.26
N VAL A 101 0.19 -1.44 15.09
CA VAL A 101 1.62 -1.82 15.23
C VAL A 101 2.19 -2.29 13.89
N TYR A 102 1.46 -3.15 13.17
CA TYR A 102 1.86 -3.62 11.85
C TYR A 102 2.04 -2.45 10.87
N TRP A 103 1.07 -1.54 10.80
CA TRP A 103 1.11 -0.42 9.87
C TRP A 103 2.29 0.51 10.16
N THR A 104 2.54 0.82 11.43
CA THR A 104 3.69 1.63 11.86
C THR A 104 5.00 1.04 11.35
N ASN A 105 5.21 -0.27 11.52
CA ASN A 105 6.43 -0.93 11.04
C ASN A 105 6.52 -0.98 9.51
N LYS A 106 5.42 -1.32 8.84
CA LYS A 106 5.36 -1.45 7.36
C LYS A 106 5.64 -0.12 6.66
N SER A 107 5.12 0.99 7.21
CA SER A 107 5.11 2.31 6.58
C SER A 107 6.20 3.25 7.09
N ASP A 108 7.05 2.77 8.01
CA ASP A 108 8.17 3.55 8.55
C ASP A 108 9.12 4.01 7.43
N ARG A 109 9.79 5.13 7.65
CA ARG A 109 10.88 5.61 6.81
C ARG A 109 12.10 4.70 6.89
N THR A 110 12.31 4.04 8.03
CA THR A 110 13.47 3.16 8.27
C THR A 110 13.03 1.71 8.27
N ALA A 111 13.82 0.83 7.64
CA ALA A 111 13.54 -0.60 7.65
C ALA A 111 13.54 -1.16 9.09
N PRO A 112 12.51 -1.90 9.52
CA PRO A 112 12.45 -2.46 10.86
C PRO A 112 13.66 -3.36 11.14
N GLY A 113 14.49 -2.99 12.12
CA GLY A 113 15.68 -3.76 12.51
C GLY A 113 16.90 -3.61 11.60
N VAL A 114 16.85 -2.78 10.55
CA VAL A 114 17.98 -2.50 9.66
C VAL A 114 18.15 -0.97 9.54
N PRO A 115 18.73 -0.30 10.55
CA PRO A 115 18.75 1.17 10.63
C PRO A 115 19.54 1.86 9.51
N ALA A 116 20.42 1.14 8.82
CA ALA A 116 21.15 1.64 7.66
C ALA A 116 20.27 1.82 6.42
N LEU A 117 19.10 1.16 6.38
CA LEU A 117 18.21 1.14 5.24
C LEU A 117 17.08 2.16 5.46
N VAL A 118 17.28 3.37 4.94
CA VAL A 118 16.39 4.54 5.15
C VAL A 118 15.85 5.03 3.81
N ILE A 119 14.55 5.27 3.75
CA ILE A 119 13.90 5.94 2.62
C ILE A 119 14.24 7.43 2.67
N ASP A 120 14.84 7.93 1.61
CA ASP A 120 15.00 9.36 1.35
C ASP A 120 13.71 9.97 0.78
N VAL A 121 13.43 11.22 1.14
CA VAL A 121 12.22 11.93 0.71
C VAL A 121 12.61 13.15 -0.10
N GLU A 122 12.27 13.11 -1.38
CA GLU A 122 12.53 14.19 -2.31
C GLU A 122 11.21 14.88 -2.68
N GLN A 123 11.16 16.21 -2.58
CA GLN A 123 10.01 17.01 -3.01
C GLN A 123 10.47 18.11 -3.96
N LYS A 124 9.89 18.14 -5.17
CA LYS A 124 10.26 19.12 -6.23
C LYS A 124 9.05 19.56 -7.05
N LEU A 125 9.13 20.77 -7.59
CA LEU A 125 8.22 21.24 -8.64
C LEU A 125 8.80 20.86 -10.01
N GLU A 126 8.13 19.94 -10.69
CA GLU A 126 8.61 19.40 -11.97
C GLU A 126 7.73 19.81 -13.13
N THR A 127 8.35 20.16 -14.25
CA THR A 127 7.62 20.23 -15.51
C THR A 127 7.41 18.80 -16.00
N VAL A 128 6.24 18.24 -15.72
CA VAL A 128 5.89 16.94 -16.25
C VAL A 128 5.45 17.13 -17.70
N LYS A 129 6.28 16.65 -18.63
CA LYS A 129 5.91 16.60 -20.05
C LYS A 129 4.78 15.56 -20.15
N ILE A 130 3.54 16.01 -20.29
CA ILE A 130 2.44 15.14 -20.67
C ILE A 130 2.80 14.60 -22.05
N GLY A 131 3.24 13.35 -22.13
CA GLY A 131 3.41 12.68 -23.40
C GLY A 131 2.07 12.65 -24.10
N THR A 132 2.03 13.14 -25.34
CA THR A 132 0.94 12.92 -26.29
C THR A 132 0.79 11.41 -26.51
N GLY A 133 -0.01 10.75 -25.67
CA GLY A 133 -0.13 9.29 -25.65
C GLY A 133 -1.19 8.80 -24.67
N SER A 134 -2.46 8.88 -25.10
CA SER A 134 -3.58 7.99 -24.74
C SER A 134 -4.07 7.92 -23.29
N ALA A 135 -5.13 8.68 -23.00
CA ALA A 135 -6.37 8.18 -22.39
C ALA A 135 -7.42 9.31 -22.30
N GLY A 136 -8.25 9.46 -23.34
CA GLY A 136 -9.38 10.40 -23.30
C GLY A 136 -9.70 11.03 -24.64
N ALA A 137 -10.01 10.20 -25.66
CA ALA A 137 -10.83 10.67 -26.76
C ALA A 137 -12.22 10.98 -26.18
N ILE A 138 -12.40 12.22 -25.71
CA ILE A 138 -13.72 12.81 -25.54
C ILE A 138 -14.18 13.12 -26.95
N ASP A 139 -15.09 12.26 -27.40
CA ASP A 139 -16.03 12.51 -28.46
C ASP A 139 -16.72 13.87 -28.23
N SER A 140 -16.43 14.82 -29.12
CA SER A 140 -17.29 15.98 -29.32
C SER A 140 -17.31 16.31 -30.79
N ASN A 141 -18.14 15.56 -31.50
CA ASN A 141 -18.68 15.92 -32.79
C ASN A 141 -19.40 17.28 -32.69
N ARG A 142 -18.77 18.38 -33.12
CA ARG A 142 -19.48 19.60 -33.51
C ARG A 142 -18.70 20.35 -34.59
N SER A 143 -19.26 20.28 -35.79
CA SER A 143 -18.86 20.96 -37.01
C SER A 143 -18.98 22.48 -36.87
N ASP A 144 -17.90 23.22 -37.19
CA ASP A 144 -17.90 24.35 -38.15
C ASP A 144 -16.47 24.85 -38.43
N PRO A 145 -16.06 25.17 -39.68
CA PRO A 145 -14.69 25.55 -40.00
C PRO A 145 -14.58 27.06 -40.25
N THR A 146 -14.22 27.86 -39.26
CA THR A 146 -13.80 29.26 -39.49
C THR A 146 -12.73 29.74 -38.49
N GLY A 147 -11.51 29.96 -39.02
CA GLY A 147 -10.56 30.95 -38.51
C GLY A 147 -9.67 30.56 -37.32
N VAL A 148 -8.49 29.98 -37.60
CA VAL A 148 -7.41 29.89 -36.60
C VAL A 148 -6.29 30.86 -36.98
N SER A 149 -6.15 31.93 -36.19
CA SER A 149 -5.00 32.83 -36.20
C SER A 149 -3.73 32.08 -35.75
N PRO A 150 -2.54 32.32 -36.34
CA PRO A 150 -1.30 31.60 -36.02
C PRO A 150 -0.66 31.98 -34.66
N GLY A 151 -1.39 32.67 -33.77
CA GLY A 151 -0.81 33.31 -32.57
C GLY A 151 -1.00 32.60 -31.23
N ASN A 152 -1.71 31.46 -31.17
CA ASN A 152 -2.08 30.83 -29.88
C ASN A 152 -1.52 29.43 -29.63
N ILE A 153 -0.85 28.79 -30.59
CA ILE A 153 -0.29 27.43 -30.39
C ILE A 153 0.91 27.44 -29.42
N ASP A 154 1.59 28.59 -29.24
CA ASP A 154 2.74 28.71 -28.36
C ASP A 154 2.42 29.03 -26.88
N ARG A 155 1.14 29.30 -26.54
CA ARG A 155 0.72 29.54 -25.14
C ARG A 155 0.05 28.33 -24.47
N GLU A 156 -0.40 27.34 -25.23
CA GLU A 156 -1.02 26.12 -24.68
C GLU A 156 0.00 25.12 -24.11
N SER A 157 1.30 25.31 -24.37
CA SER A 157 2.38 24.53 -23.75
C SER A 157 2.74 25.01 -22.34
N GLN A 158 1.77 25.62 -21.63
CA GLN A 158 1.89 25.92 -20.20
C GLN A 158 2.35 24.66 -19.47
N ARG A 159 3.67 24.65 -19.21
CA ARG A 159 4.38 23.70 -18.38
C ARG A 159 3.69 23.69 -17.03
N GLN A 160 2.69 22.83 -16.86
CA GLN A 160 2.08 22.65 -15.56
C GLN A 160 3.17 22.08 -14.67
N LYS A 161 3.74 22.95 -13.83
CA LYS A 161 4.63 22.53 -12.77
C LYS A 161 3.78 21.71 -11.82
N GLN A 162 4.13 20.45 -11.65
CA GLN A 162 3.46 19.55 -10.73
C GLN A 162 4.32 19.42 -9.48
N ASN A 163 3.69 19.41 -8.30
CA ASN A 163 4.38 19.08 -7.07
C ASN A 163 4.55 17.57 -7.01
N VAL A 164 5.80 17.11 -7.08
CA VAL A 164 6.13 15.69 -7.06
C VAL A 164 6.89 15.37 -5.79
N VAL A 165 6.39 14.38 -5.04
CA VAL A 165 7.08 13.80 -3.88
C VAL A 165 7.50 12.38 -4.23
N ARG A 166 8.78 12.08 -4.09
CA ARG A 166 9.34 10.73 -4.29
C ARG A 166 9.95 10.20 -3.01
N PHE A 167 9.71 8.92 -2.78
CA PHE A 167 10.38 8.14 -1.75
C PHE A 167 11.44 7.29 -2.43
N ASN A 168 12.70 7.53 -2.11
CA ASN A 168 13.84 6.90 -2.74
C ASN A 168 14.52 5.96 -1.74
N LEU A 169 14.76 4.71 -2.12
CA LEU A 169 15.53 3.76 -1.33
C LEU A 169 16.68 3.24 -2.19
N LEU A 170 17.92 3.37 -1.70
CA LEU A 170 19.12 2.95 -2.44
C LEU A 170 19.16 3.52 -3.88
N GLY A 171 18.75 4.80 -4.03
CA GLY A 171 18.66 5.48 -5.32
C GLY A 171 17.49 5.06 -6.21
N GLN A 172 16.52 4.31 -5.69
CA GLN A 172 15.35 3.80 -6.42
C GLN A 172 14.07 4.40 -5.91
N ALA A 173 13.23 4.93 -6.79
CA ALA A 173 11.90 5.40 -6.42
C ALA A 173 11.02 4.20 -6.03
N VAL A 174 10.72 4.09 -4.74
CA VAL A 174 9.79 3.10 -4.18
C VAL A 174 8.37 3.67 -4.03
N SER A 175 8.20 4.99 -4.17
CA SER A 175 6.89 5.64 -4.31
C SER A 175 7.03 6.98 -5.00
N GLU A 176 5.99 7.38 -5.73
CA GLU A 176 5.86 8.70 -6.36
C GLU A 176 4.43 9.20 -6.15
N PHE A 177 4.29 10.46 -5.75
CA PHE A 177 3.02 11.14 -5.53
C PHE A 177 3.02 12.45 -6.32
N VAL A 178 2.00 12.68 -7.14
CA VAL A 178 1.93 13.82 -8.05
C VAL A 178 0.69 14.65 -7.74
N ASN A 179 0.89 15.88 -7.29
CA ASN A 179 -0.17 16.81 -6.87
C ASN A 179 -1.12 16.25 -5.80
N GLU A 180 -0.62 15.30 -5.00
CA GLU A 180 -1.38 14.67 -3.94
C GLU A 180 -0.54 14.55 -2.67
N ARG A 181 -1.21 14.31 -1.54
CA ARG A 181 -0.54 14.12 -0.25
C ARG A 181 0.13 12.75 -0.25
N PRO A 182 1.45 12.65 0.03
CA PRO A 182 2.11 11.37 0.17
C PRO A 182 1.55 10.58 1.36
N ILE A 183 1.26 9.30 1.14
CA ILE A 183 0.74 8.38 2.16
C ILE A 183 1.75 7.23 2.29
N PRO A 184 2.60 7.24 3.34
CA PRO A 184 3.51 6.14 3.62
C PRO A 184 2.76 4.81 3.73
N GLY A 185 3.33 3.73 3.20
CA GLY A 185 2.68 2.41 3.18
C GLY A 185 1.67 2.18 2.04
N LEU A 186 1.31 3.21 1.25
CA LEU A 186 0.37 3.08 0.14
C LEU A 186 1.00 2.36 -1.06
N MET A 187 2.20 2.78 -1.46
CA MET A 187 2.91 2.27 -2.63
C MET A 187 4.08 1.36 -2.24
N PHE A 188 4.35 1.19 -0.95
CA PHE A 188 5.42 0.31 -0.46
C PHE A 188 5.05 -0.33 0.87
N GLY A 189 5.82 -1.33 1.28
CA GLY A 189 5.77 -1.91 2.60
C GLY A 189 7.04 -2.68 2.92
N TRP A 190 7.62 -2.40 4.09
CA TRP A 190 8.74 -3.19 4.61
C TRP A 190 8.32 -4.63 4.89
N GLY A 191 9.25 -5.54 4.67
CA GLY A 191 9.18 -6.90 5.19
C GLY A 191 9.39 -6.95 6.71
N PRO A 192 9.34 -8.16 7.30
CA PRO A 192 9.51 -8.34 8.73
C PRO A 192 10.86 -7.83 9.24
N ARG A 193 10.91 -7.57 10.55
CA ARG A 193 12.08 -7.02 11.23
C ARG A 193 13.34 -7.84 10.94
N GLY A 194 14.41 -7.17 10.49
CA GLY A 194 15.72 -7.75 10.19
C GLY A 194 15.89 -8.26 8.76
N THR A 195 14.80 -8.39 7.99
CA THR A 195 14.88 -8.89 6.60
C THR A 195 15.51 -7.92 5.60
N GLY A 196 15.35 -6.61 5.81
CA GLY A 196 15.81 -5.59 4.87
C GLY A 196 15.14 -5.63 3.49
N VAL A 197 14.03 -6.36 3.33
CA VAL A 197 13.27 -6.42 2.07
C VAL A 197 12.15 -5.39 2.06
N ILE A 198 11.88 -4.82 0.89
CA ILE A 198 10.72 -3.96 0.65
C ILE A 198 9.94 -4.50 -0.56
N ALA A 199 8.62 -4.49 -0.46
CA ALA A 199 7.75 -4.64 -1.61
C ALA A 199 7.20 -3.25 -1.97
N TYR A 200 7.19 -2.90 -3.26
CA TYR A 200 6.71 -1.60 -3.70
C TYR A 200 6.07 -1.66 -5.08
N THR A 201 5.25 -0.67 -5.39
CA THR A 201 4.64 -0.49 -6.71
C THR A 201 5.39 0.61 -7.47
N ASP A 202 5.83 0.31 -8.69
CA ASP A 202 6.45 1.31 -9.55
C ASP A 202 5.42 2.24 -10.23
N ARG A 203 5.91 3.18 -11.03
CA ARG A 203 5.07 4.15 -11.75
C ARG A 203 4.08 3.50 -12.73
N ASP A 204 4.40 2.32 -13.25
CA ASP A 204 3.54 1.57 -14.18
C ASP A 204 2.51 0.70 -13.43
N GLY A 205 2.52 0.74 -12.10
CA GLY A 205 1.62 -0.05 -11.26
C GLY A 205 2.09 -1.50 -11.08
N ARG A 206 3.33 -1.84 -11.44
CA ARG A 206 3.90 -3.18 -11.30
C ARG A 206 4.41 -3.38 -9.88
N LEU A 207 4.20 -4.58 -9.34
CA LEU A 207 4.70 -4.95 -8.02
C LEU A 207 6.15 -5.44 -8.10
N MET A 208 6.99 -4.84 -7.27
CA MET A 208 8.44 -4.99 -7.24
C MET A 208 8.90 -5.44 -5.86
N LEU A 209 10.01 -6.17 -5.81
CA LEU A 209 10.78 -6.47 -4.60
C LEU A 209 12.17 -5.86 -4.72
N LEU A 210 12.70 -5.36 -3.60
CA LEU A 210 14.08 -4.85 -3.46
C LEU A 210 14.63 -5.28 -2.10
N ASP A 211 15.88 -5.76 -2.08
CA ASP A 211 16.61 -6.05 -0.84
C ASP A 211 17.72 -5.03 -0.55
N GLN A 212 18.37 -5.18 0.59
CA GLN A 212 19.48 -4.35 1.04
C GLN A 212 20.73 -4.43 0.14
N GLU A 213 20.88 -5.51 -0.63
CA GLU A 213 21.98 -5.73 -1.58
C GLU A 213 21.64 -5.19 -2.99
N GLN A 214 20.51 -4.47 -3.12
CA GLN A 214 19.98 -3.92 -4.36
C GLN A 214 19.53 -4.96 -5.40
N HIS A 215 19.35 -6.22 -5.02
CA HIS A 215 18.68 -7.16 -5.92
C HIS A 215 17.22 -6.76 -6.09
N LYS A 216 16.76 -6.76 -7.33
CA LYS A 216 15.40 -6.38 -7.69
C LYS A 216 14.70 -7.50 -8.41
N ARG A 217 13.39 -7.59 -8.18
CA ARG A 217 12.54 -8.54 -8.88
C ARG A 217 11.17 -7.95 -9.17
N ILE A 218 10.72 -8.09 -10.41
CA ILE A 218 9.34 -7.82 -10.81
C ILE A 218 8.51 -9.06 -10.47
N ILE A 219 7.32 -8.88 -9.87
CA ILE A 219 6.34 -9.95 -9.72
C ILE A 219 5.49 -10.01 -11.00
N PRO A 220 5.59 -11.08 -11.80
CA PRO A 220 4.99 -11.13 -13.13
C PRO A 220 3.45 -11.10 -13.06
N GLY A 221 2.83 -10.48 -14.06
CA GLY A 221 1.37 -10.45 -14.20
C GLY A 221 0.63 -9.49 -13.25
N VAL A 222 1.34 -8.79 -12.37
CA VAL A 222 0.75 -7.80 -11.46
C VAL A 222 0.75 -6.42 -12.09
N LYS A 223 -0.40 -5.73 -12.05
CA LYS A 223 -0.60 -4.38 -12.59
C LYS A 223 -1.51 -3.57 -11.69
N GLN A 224 -1.35 -2.25 -11.65
CA GLN A 224 -2.16 -1.35 -10.81
C GLN A 224 -2.27 -1.84 -9.35
N ALA A 225 -1.17 -2.36 -8.80
CA ALA A 225 -1.12 -2.86 -7.43
C ALA A 225 -0.95 -1.73 -6.43
N LEU A 226 -1.54 -1.86 -5.26
CA LEU A 226 -1.35 -0.94 -4.12
C LEU A 226 -1.22 -1.75 -2.83
N LEU A 227 -0.79 -1.06 -1.78
CA LEU A 227 -0.75 -1.54 -0.40
C LEU A 227 -0.02 -2.88 -0.22
N PRO A 228 1.17 -3.09 -0.81
CA PRO A 228 1.90 -4.34 -0.63
C PRO A 228 2.19 -4.60 0.85
N ALA A 229 1.95 -5.80 1.35
CA ALA A 229 1.96 -6.14 2.77
C ALA A 229 2.56 -7.53 3.00
N TRP A 230 3.72 -7.59 3.64
CA TRP A 230 4.36 -8.85 4.02
C TRP A 230 3.70 -9.46 5.26
N SER A 231 3.44 -10.76 5.23
CA SER A 231 3.15 -11.53 6.45
C SER A 231 4.29 -11.39 7.46
N THR A 232 3.98 -11.55 8.74
CA THR A 232 4.95 -11.35 9.85
C THR A 232 6.12 -12.33 9.81
N ASP A 233 5.97 -13.47 9.15
CA ASP A 233 7.00 -14.50 8.98
C ASP A 233 7.70 -14.45 7.60
N ALA A 234 7.37 -13.46 6.77
CA ALA A 234 7.85 -13.27 5.40
C ALA A 234 7.48 -14.41 4.42
N SER A 235 6.58 -15.33 4.80
CA SER A 235 6.19 -16.47 3.95
C SER A 235 5.12 -16.11 2.91
N ARG A 236 4.56 -14.90 3.00
CA ARG A 236 3.50 -14.40 2.12
C ARG A 236 3.62 -12.91 1.86
N LEU A 237 3.14 -12.51 0.69
CA LEU A 237 2.95 -11.13 0.29
C LEU A 237 1.49 -10.92 -0.13
N ALA A 238 0.83 -9.94 0.48
CA ALA A 238 -0.49 -9.46 0.07
C ALA A 238 -0.39 -8.14 -0.69
N TRP A 239 -1.35 -7.87 -1.56
CA TRP A 239 -1.54 -6.57 -2.20
C TRP A 239 -2.99 -6.42 -2.67
N VAL A 240 -3.42 -5.19 -2.93
CA VAL A 240 -4.68 -4.95 -3.65
C VAL A 240 -4.37 -4.63 -5.09
N GLN A 241 -5.14 -5.17 -6.02
CA GLN A 241 -5.01 -4.89 -7.45
C GLN A 241 -6.30 -4.28 -7.97
N LYS A 242 -6.21 -3.14 -8.66
CA LYS A 242 -7.38 -2.50 -9.24
C LYS A 242 -8.00 -3.41 -10.32
N SER A 243 -9.29 -3.71 -10.17
CA SER A 243 -10.07 -4.55 -11.10
C SER A 243 -11.22 -3.78 -11.75
N GLY A 244 -11.55 -2.59 -11.24
CA GLY A 244 -12.56 -1.69 -11.82
C GLY A 244 -12.48 -0.28 -11.24
N ARG A 245 -13.47 0.57 -11.55
CA ARG A 245 -13.47 1.98 -11.08
C ARG A 245 -13.49 2.10 -9.55
N LYS A 246 -14.28 1.26 -8.88
CA LYS A 246 -14.43 1.19 -7.42
C LYS A 246 -14.18 -0.22 -6.87
N LYS A 247 -13.49 -1.06 -7.64
CA LYS A 247 -13.28 -2.46 -7.32
C LYS A 247 -11.79 -2.78 -7.30
N PHE A 248 -11.39 -3.46 -6.24
CA PHE A 248 -10.05 -4.00 -6.07
C PHE A 248 -10.14 -5.48 -5.71
N THR A 249 -9.16 -6.26 -6.11
CA THR A 249 -9.00 -7.64 -5.65
C THR A 249 -7.89 -7.68 -4.62
N LEU A 250 -8.18 -8.17 -3.41
CA LEU A 250 -7.16 -8.48 -2.41
C LEU A 250 -6.55 -9.84 -2.77
N LEU A 251 -5.25 -9.84 -3.02
CA LEU A 251 -4.48 -10.99 -3.48
C LEU A 251 -3.42 -11.34 -2.44
N VAL A 252 -3.08 -12.64 -2.35
CA VAL A 252 -2.00 -13.16 -1.53
C VAL A 252 -1.19 -14.16 -2.35
N ALA A 253 0.12 -14.03 -2.35
CA ALA A 253 1.03 -15.04 -2.89
C ALA A 253 1.92 -15.61 -1.78
N GLY A 254 2.22 -16.91 -1.88
CA GLY A 254 3.26 -17.53 -1.07
C GLY A 254 4.65 -17.05 -1.53
N VAL A 255 5.57 -16.92 -0.59
CA VAL A 255 6.96 -16.54 -0.81
C VAL A 255 7.84 -17.61 -0.17
N SER A 256 8.75 -18.18 -0.96
CA SER A 256 9.74 -19.16 -0.50
C SER A 256 11.13 -18.80 -1.01
N LYS A 257 12.15 -19.47 -0.50
CA LYS A 257 13.51 -19.41 -1.05
C LYS A 257 13.65 -20.51 -2.11
N SER A 258 14.37 -20.23 -3.18
CA SER A 258 14.81 -21.20 -4.19
C SER A 258 15.87 -22.15 -3.64
#